data_AF-A0A5A9PJB6-F1
#
_entry.id   AF-A0A5A9PJB6-F1
#
_cell.length_a   1.000
_cell.length_b   1.000
_cell.length_c   1.000
_cell.angle_alpha   90.00
_cell.angle_beta   90.00
_cell.angle_gamma   90.00
#
_symmetry.space_group_name_H-M   'P 1'
#
loop_
_entity.id
_entity.type
_entity.pdbx_description
1 polymer ?
#
loop_
_entity_poly.entity_id
_entity_poly.type
_entity_poly.pdbx_seq_one_letter_code
_entity_poly.pdbx_strand_id
1 'polypeptide(L)'
;MCVFLFFSPGPGTQLENLMESMRAEIAAQPPVEGSFTPRRGDFCIAKFADGEWYRARVEKGESAAKVHVFYIDYGNREILSSTRLAALPPAFSTRTLPPQASEYAFAYIQVPQDEDARADAVDSVVRDIQNTQCMLNVEYSGTSCPHVTLQFTDSKDDVGLGLVKEGTVMVDVRKEKHLQKMVTEYLNGQESAKSARLNIWRYGDFREDDAAEFGFKR
;
A
#
# COMPACT_ATOMS: atom_id res chain seq x y z
N MET A 1 -6.36 2.05 -4.40
CA MET A 1 -4.95 2.34 -4.14
C MET A 1 -4.72 2.08 -2.67
N CYS A 2 -4.18 0.92 -2.35
CA CYS A 2 -3.78 0.61 -0.99
C CYS A 2 -2.30 0.96 -0.86
N VAL A 3 -1.94 1.57 0.26
CA VAL A 3 -0.56 1.85 0.64
C VAL A 3 -0.19 0.85 1.73
N PHE A 4 0.91 0.13 1.53
CA PHE A 4 1.48 -0.69 2.60
C PHE A 4 2.41 0.20 3.40
N LEU A 5 2.15 0.30 4.70
CA LEU A 5 2.91 1.13 5.60
C LEU A 5 3.58 0.26 6.64
N PHE A 6 4.84 0.60 6.88
CA PHE A 6 5.64 0.03 7.96
C PHE A 6 5.41 0.86 9.21
N PHE A 7 4.89 0.25 10.27
CA PHE A 7 4.66 0.97 11.52
C PHE A 7 5.96 0.97 12.33
N SER A 8 6.70 2.09 12.33
CA SER A 8 7.88 2.26 13.18
C SER A 8 7.63 3.24 14.33
N PRO A 9 7.20 2.75 15.50
CA PRO A 9 7.46 3.46 16.76
C PRO A 9 8.47 2.69 17.64
N GLY A 10 9.19 1.69 17.10
CA GLY A 10 10.07 0.79 17.88
C GLY A 10 10.45 -0.56 17.23
N PRO A 11 9.70 -1.13 16.26
CA PRO A 11 10.03 -2.44 15.66
C PRO A 11 11.14 -2.46 14.62
N GLY A 12 11.61 -1.31 14.12
CA GLY A 12 12.64 -1.26 13.05
C GLY A 12 13.89 -2.06 13.41
N THR A 13 14.40 -1.85 14.62
CA THR A 13 15.57 -2.60 15.12
C THR A 13 15.27 -4.07 15.37
N GLN A 14 14.04 -4.43 15.77
CA GLN A 14 13.66 -5.84 15.97
C GLN A 14 13.58 -6.60 14.65
N LEU A 15 13.02 -5.98 13.61
CA LEU A 15 12.99 -6.57 12.28
C LEU A 15 14.40 -6.70 11.71
N GLU A 16 15.23 -5.66 11.82
CA GLU A 16 16.62 -5.68 11.37
C GLU A 16 17.40 -6.84 12.03
N ASN A 17 17.33 -6.95 13.36
CA ASN A 17 17.97 -8.03 14.11
C ASN A 17 17.43 -9.42 13.72
N LEU A 18 16.11 -9.54 13.52
CA LEU A 18 15.49 -10.79 13.09
C LEU A 18 15.99 -11.19 11.70
N MET A 19 16.04 -10.24 10.75
CA MET A 19 16.48 -10.48 9.39
C MET A 19 17.96 -10.82 9.32
N GLU A 20 18.81 -10.14 10.08
CA GLU A 20 20.24 -10.45 10.18
C GLU A 20 20.47 -11.88 10.70
N SER A 21 19.81 -12.22 11.82
CA SER A 21 19.90 -13.57 12.42
C SER A 21 19.38 -14.65 11.47
N MET A 22 18.24 -14.40 10.82
CA MET A 22 17.63 -15.33 9.87
C MET A 22 18.54 -15.58 8.67
N ARG A 23 19.10 -14.52 8.07
CA ARG A 23 19.98 -14.64 6.91
C ARG A 23 21.28 -15.36 7.27
N ALA A 24 21.84 -15.09 8.44
CA ALA A 24 23.03 -15.80 8.93
C ALA A 24 22.77 -17.30 9.11
N GLU A 25 21.62 -17.69 9.67
CA GLU A 25 21.23 -19.10 9.82
C GLU A 25 21.03 -19.79 8.45
N ILE A 26 20.33 -19.13 7.53
CA ILE A 26 20.11 -19.62 6.16
C ILE A 26 21.43 -19.76 5.40
N ALA A 27 22.37 -18.84 5.58
CA ALA A 27 23.69 -18.92 4.95
C ALA A 27 24.52 -20.09 5.51
N ALA A 28 24.43 -20.35 6.81
CA ALA A 28 25.09 -21.49 7.45
C ALA A 28 24.44 -22.83 7.07
N GLN A 29 23.14 -22.84 6.83
CA GLN A 29 22.35 -24.02 6.47
C GLN A 29 21.44 -23.72 5.26
N PRO A 30 22.01 -23.73 4.03
CA PRO A 30 21.25 -23.40 2.83
C PRO A 30 20.04 -24.34 2.64
N PRO A 31 18.85 -23.80 2.31
CA PRO A 31 17.69 -24.61 2.03
C PRO A 31 17.92 -25.53 0.83
N VAL A 32 17.49 -26.79 0.94
CA VAL A 32 17.52 -27.73 -0.18
C VAL A 32 16.41 -27.36 -1.16
N GLU A 33 16.78 -27.06 -2.40
CA GLU A 33 15.82 -26.73 -3.46
C GLU A 33 14.77 -27.83 -3.63
N GLY A 34 13.49 -27.45 -3.74
CA GLY A 34 12.37 -28.39 -3.91
C GLY A 34 11.94 -29.15 -2.66
N SER A 35 12.61 -28.96 -1.51
CA SER A 35 12.19 -29.57 -0.24
C SER A 35 10.90 -28.96 0.34
N PHE A 36 10.59 -27.72 -0.05
CA PHE A 36 9.37 -27.02 0.37
C PHE A 36 8.28 -27.14 -0.69
N THR A 37 7.12 -27.68 -0.31
CA THR A 37 5.93 -27.72 -1.16
C THR A 37 4.98 -26.58 -0.75
N PRO A 38 4.94 -25.46 -1.49
CA PRO A 38 4.15 -24.29 -1.09
C PRO A 38 2.65 -24.55 -1.21
N ARG A 39 1.90 -24.24 -0.14
CA ARG A 39 0.42 -24.22 -0.17
C ARG A 39 -0.10 -22.86 0.22
N ARG A 40 -1.26 -22.50 -0.32
CA ARG A 40 -1.94 -21.23 0.00
C ARG A 40 -2.11 -21.10 1.52
N GLY A 41 -1.61 -19.99 2.05
CA GLY A 41 -1.64 -19.66 3.46
C GLY A 41 -0.37 -20.01 4.24
N ASP A 42 0.52 -20.84 3.68
CA ASP A 42 1.78 -21.21 4.35
C ASP A 42 2.69 -19.98 4.51
N PHE A 43 3.31 -19.87 5.69
CA PHE A 43 4.43 -18.96 5.90
C PHE A 43 5.72 -19.62 5.42
N CYS A 44 6.53 -18.85 4.72
CA CYS A 44 7.77 -19.29 4.10
C CYS A 44 8.83 -18.19 4.17
N ILE A 45 10.05 -18.53 3.78
CA ILE A 45 11.03 -17.55 3.35
C ILE A 45 11.07 -17.55 1.83
N ALA A 46 11.23 -16.35 1.25
CA ALA A 46 11.34 -16.13 -0.18
C ALA A 46 12.62 -15.35 -0.47
N LYS A 47 13.40 -15.81 -1.44
CA LYS A 47 14.61 -15.12 -1.90
C LYS A 47 14.20 -14.04 -2.89
N PHE A 48 14.41 -12.76 -2.56
CA PHE A 48 14.04 -11.62 -3.41
C PHE A 48 15.07 -11.36 -4.52
N ALA A 49 14.82 -10.38 -5.38
CA ALA A 49 15.66 -10.07 -6.54
C ALA A 49 17.06 -9.53 -6.18
N ASP A 50 17.23 -9.01 -4.96
CA ASP A 50 18.52 -8.62 -4.38
C ASP A 50 19.37 -9.82 -3.94
N GLY A 51 18.81 -11.03 -3.98
CA GLY A 51 19.47 -12.26 -3.55
C GLY A 51 19.32 -12.56 -2.07
N GLU A 52 18.63 -11.72 -1.30
CA GLU A 52 18.43 -11.89 0.14
C GLU A 52 17.13 -12.63 0.45
N TRP A 53 17.09 -13.26 1.62
CA TRP A 53 15.90 -13.98 2.10
C TRP A 53 15.05 -13.09 3.01
N TYR A 54 13.74 -13.19 2.82
CA TYR A 54 12.72 -12.43 3.53
C TYR A 54 11.56 -13.34 3.95
N ARG A 55 10.84 -12.96 5.01
CA ARG A 55 9.63 -13.67 5.42
C ARG A 55 8.49 -13.35 4.46
N ALA A 56 7.77 -14.38 4.04
CA ALA A 56 6.68 -14.28 3.09
C ALA A 56 5.53 -15.22 3.43
N ARG A 57 4.38 -14.99 2.79
CA ARG A 57 3.21 -15.86 2.84
C ARG A 57 2.80 -16.24 1.43
N VAL A 58 2.52 -17.52 1.20
CA VAL A 58 2.02 -18.00 -0.09
C VAL A 58 0.55 -17.58 -0.24
N GLU A 59 0.25 -16.79 -1.27
CA GLU A 59 -1.12 -16.38 -1.59
C GLU A 59 -1.77 -17.35 -2.58
N LYS A 60 -1.01 -17.85 -3.56
CA LYS A 60 -1.52 -18.76 -4.61
C LYS A 60 -0.36 -19.57 -5.22
N GLY A 61 -0.52 -20.90 -5.32
CA GLY A 61 0.37 -21.74 -6.12
C GLY A 61 -0.28 -22.09 -7.46
N GLU A 62 0.27 -21.62 -8.58
CA GLU A 62 -0.20 -22.00 -9.92
C GLU A 62 0.59 -23.19 -10.48
N SER A 63 1.90 -23.19 -10.25
CA SER A 63 2.81 -24.29 -10.60
C SER A 63 4.11 -24.14 -9.81
N ALA A 64 5.03 -25.12 -9.90
CA ALA A 64 6.37 -24.99 -9.31
C ALA A 64 7.17 -23.80 -9.88
N ALA A 65 6.85 -23.32 -11.08
CA ALA A 65 7.49 -22.15 -11.68
C ALA A 65 6.80 -20.82 -11.31
N LYS A 66 5.56 -20.87 -10.80
CA LYS A 66 4.72 -19.69 -10.55
C LYS A 66 3.99 -19.82 -9.22
N VAL A 67 4.60 -19.27 -8.17
CA VAL A 67 4.04 -19.16 -6.83
C VAL A 67 3.93 -17.67 -6.49
N HIS A 68 2.72 -17.23 -6.16
CA HIS A 68 2.45 -15.87 -5.71
C HIS A 68 2.71 -15.78 -4.22
N VAL A 69 3.57 -14.86 -3.83
CA VAL A 69 3.89 -14.60 -2.43
C VAL A 69 3.69 -13.14 -2.07
N PHE A 70 3.40 -12.91 -0.80
CA PHE A 70 3.32 -11.60 -0.16
C PHE A 70 4.41 -11.50 0.89
N TYR A 71 5.29 -10.51 0.77
CA TYR A 71 6.36 -10.26 1.74
C TYR A 71 5.77 -9.60 2.99
N ILE A 72 5.63 -10.36 4.07
CA ILE A 72 4.79 -9.98 5.22
C ILE A 72 5.34 -8.79 6.02
N ASP A 73 6.61 -8.45 5.82
CA ASP A 73 7.28 -7.35 6.51
C ASP A 73 7.40 -6.09 5.64
N TYR A 74 7.12 -6.17 4.34
CA TYR A 74 7.33 -5.08 3.39
C TYR A 74 6.08 -4.73 2.57
N GLY A 75 5.14 -5.66 2.39
CA GLY A 75 3.87 -5.44 1.71
C GLY A 75 3.89 -5.65 0.20
N ASN A 76 5.07 -5.78 -0.43
CA ASN A 76 5.17 -6.09 -1.85
C ASN A 76 4.81 -7.57 -2.14
N ARG A 77 4.38 -7.81 -3.38
CA ARG A 77 4.06 -9.15 -3.91
C ARG A 77 5.00 -9.50 -5.04
N GLU A 78 5.28 -10.78 -5.22
CA GLU A 78 6.10 -11.27 -6.32
C GLU A 78 5.60 -12.65 -6.76
N ILE A 79 5.80 -12.96 -8.04
CA ILE A 79 5.61 -14.30 -8.60
C ILE A 79 7.00 -14.91 -8.81
N LEU A 80 7.30 -15.99 -8.11
CA LEU A 80 8.58 -16.68 -8.20
C LEU A 80 8.41 -18.19 -8.29
N SER A 81 9.48 -18.88 -8.69
CA SER A 81 9.55 -20.34 -8.65
C SER A 81 9.71 -20.86 -7.22
N SER A 82 9.22 -22.06 -6.95
CA SER A 82 9.38 -22.77 -5.68
C SER A 82 10.84 -23.02 -5.29
N THR A 83 11.79 -22.94 -6.24
CA THR A 83 13.24 -23.01 -5.93
C THR A 83 13.73 -21.80 -5.15
N ARG A 84 13.04 -20.66 -5.23
CA ARG A 84 13.30 -19.45 -4.44
C ARG A 84 12.49 -19.41 -3.14
N LEU A 85 11.84 -20.52 -2.76
CA LEU A 85 11.05 -20.65 -1.54
C LEU A 85 11.61 -21.73 -0.64
N ALA A 86 11.52 -21.50 0.67
CA ALA A 86 11.82 -22.51 1.68
C ALA A 86 10.91 -22.35 2.91
N ALA A 87 10.86 -23.39 3.74
CA ALA A 87 10.10 -23.35 4.98
C ALA A 87 10.64 -22.23 5.89
N LEU A 88 9.75 -21.48 6.53
CA LEU A 88 10.14 -20.47 7.52
C LEU A 88 10.61 -21.20 8.79
N PRO A 89 11.88 -21.03 9.23
CA PRO A 89 12.34 -21.66 10.46
C PRO A 89 11.52 -21.17 11.67
N PRO A 90 11.15 -22.05 12.62
CA PRO A 90 10.28 -21.69 13.75
C PRO A 90 10.80 -20.50 14.58
N ALA A 91 12.12 -20.35 14.68
CA ALA A 91 12.76 -19.23 15.39
C ALA A 91 12.36 -17.86 14.83
N PHE A 92 12.08 -17.76 13.52
CA PHE A 92 11.72 -16.52 12.83
C PHE A 92 10.22 -16.41 12.50
N SER A 93 9.40 -17.26 13.14
CA SER A 93 7.96 -17.31 12.90
C SER A 93 7.24 -16.00 13.21
N THR A 94 6.01 -15.88 12.73
CA THR A 94 5.12 -14.75 13.03
C THR A 94 4.70 -14.64 14.50
N ARG A 95 4.96 -15.68 15.31
CA ARG A 95 4.81 -15.65 16.76
C ARG A 95 5.98 -14.96 17.46
N THR A 96 7.20 -15.11 16.90
CA THR A 96 8.40 -14.44 17.42
C THR A 96 8.34 -12.95 17.15
N LEU A 97 8.04 -12.58 15.90
CA LEU A 97 7.80 -11.21 15.49
C LEU A 97 6.60 -11.18 14.55
N PRO A 98 5.51 -10.44 14.85
CA PRO A 98 4.37 -10.31 13.95
C PRO A 98 4.78 -9.82 12.55
N PRO A 99 3.94 -10.00 11.51
CA PRO A 99 4.10 -9.28 10.25
C PRO A 99 4.26 -7.78 10.48
N GLN A 100 5.25 -7.16 9.84
CA GLN A 100 5.56 -5.74 10.07
C GLN A 100 4.90 -4.79 9.04
N ALA A 101 4.43 -5.29 7.90
CA ALA A 101 3.67 -4.50 6.96
C ALA A 101 2.16 -4.58 7.25
N SER A 102 1.52 -3.41 7.30
CA SER A 102 0.05 -3.30 7.39
C SER A 102 -0.49 -2.56 6.17
N GLU A 103 -1.59 -3.07 5.61
CA GLU A 103 -2.26 -2.46 4.47
C GLU A 103 -3.21 -1.36 4.94
N TYR A 104 -3.19 -0.23 4.25
CA TYR A 104 -4.08 0.92 4.47
C TYR A 104 -4.56 1.49 3.15
N ALA A 105 -5.61 2.31 3.20
CA ALA A 105 -6.05 3.15 2.08
C ALA A 105 -6.04 4.62 2.51
N PHE A 106 -5.88 5.55 1.57
CA PHE A 106 -6.03 6.97 1.88
C PHE A 106 -7.50 7.29 2.23
N ALA A 107 -7.69 8.04 3.30
CA ALA A 107 -8.97 8.62 3.64
C ALA A 107 -9.34 9.76 2.69
N TYR A 108 -10.64 10.00 2.53
CA TYR A 108 -11.22 11.14 1.80
C TYR A 108 -10.85 11.27 0.33
N ILE A 109 -10.23 10.28 -0.31
CA ILE A 109 -9.93 10.30 -1.74
C ILE A 109 -10.58 9.11 -2.47
N GLN A 110 -11.00 9.35 -3.70
CA GLN A 110 -11.44 8.32 -4.63
C GLN A 110 -10.27 7.92 -5.53
N VAL A 111 -10.07 6.62 -5.65
CA VAL A 111 -9.09 6.05 -6.58
C VAL A 111 -9.61 6.21 -8.00
N PRO A 112 -8.83 6.81 -8.92
CA PRO A 112 -9.24 6.92 -10.33
C PRO A 112 -9.56 5.54 -10.92
N GLN A 113 -10.67 5.46 -11.66
CA GLN A 113 -11.08 4.24 -12.37
C GLN A 113 -10.28 4.06 -13.66
N ASP A 114 -10.02 5.17 -14.35
CA ASP A 114 -9.13 5.23 -15.51
C ASP A 114 -7.73 4.76 -15.13
N GLU A 115 -7.12 3.93 -15.98
CA GLU A 115 -5.85 3.27 -15.67
C GLU A 115 -4.68 4.25 -15.68
N ASP A 116 -4.66 5.18 -16.63
CA ASP A 116 -3.59 6.16 -16.78
C ASP A 116 -3.63 7.16 -15.62
N ALA A 117 -4.81 7.72 -15.31
CA ALA A 117 -4.97 8.61 -14.16
C ALA A 117 -4.65 7.92 -12.83
N ARG A 118 -4.96 6.62 -12.71
CA ARG A 118 -4.60 5.83 -11.53
C ARG A 118 -3.09 5.63 -11.45
N ALA A 119 -2.41 5.35 -12.56
CA ALA A 119 -0.96 5.22 -12.62
C ALA A 119 -0.28 6.55 -12.21
N ASP A 120 -0.74 7.68 -12.72
CA ASP A 120 -0.23 9.01 -12.36
C ASP A 120 -0.36 9.28 -10.84
N ALA A 121 -1.50 8.92 -10.24
CA ALA A 121 -1.71 9.05 -8.80
C ALA A 121 -0.77 8.13 -7.99
N VAL A 122 -0.57 6.88 -8.44
CA VAL A 122 0.37 5.93 -7.82
C VAL A 122 1.80 6.47 -7.89
N ASP A 123 2.22 6.94 -9.07
CA ASP A 123 3.57 7.47 -9.29
C ASP A 123 3.83 8.70 -8.44
N SER A 124 2.81 9.55 -8.23
CA SER A 124 2.91 10.69 -7.31
C SER A 124 3.19 10.23 -5.88
N VAL A 125 2.39 9.28 -5.38
CA VAL A 125 2.59 8.72 -4.02
C VAL A 125 3.92 7.99 -3.88
N VAL A 126 4.33 7.23 -4.89
CA VAL A 126 5.61 6.52 -4.89
C VAL A 126 6.77 7.49 -4.78
N ARG A 127 6.78 8.53 -5.62
CA ARG A 127 7.83 9.54 -5.62
C ARG A 127 7.91 10.28 -4.28
N ASP A 128 6.76 10.58 -3.67
CA ASP A 128 6.72 11.48 -2.53
C ASP A 128 6.93 10.74 -1.19
N ILE A 129 6.42 9.50 -1.05
CA ILE A 129 6.43 8.79 0.24
C ILE A 129 7.00 7.37 0.25
N GLN A 130 7.37 6.78 -0.90
CA GLN A 130 7.93 5.44 -0.87
C GLN A 130 9.28 5.43 -0.14
N ASN A 131 9.44 4.50 0.80
CA ASN A 131 10.64 4.36 1.63
C ASN A 131 10.99 5.62 2.45
N THR A 132 10.00 6.46 2.77
CA THR A 132 10.16 7.60 3.68
C THR A 132 9.34 7.42 4.95
N GLN A 133 9.73 8.12 6.02
CA GLN A 133 8.96 8.10 7.26
C GLN A 133 7.82 9.13 7.19
N CYS A 134 6.60 8.64 7.44
CA CYS A 134 5.39 9.46 7.53
C CYS A 134 4.75 9.32 8.92
N MET A 135 3.96 10.31 9.31
CA MET A 135 3.03 10.17 10.43
C MET A 135 1.68 9.68 9.91
N LEU A 136 1.09 8.71 10.59
CA LEU A 136 -0.15 8.06 10.17
C LEU A 136 -1.24 8.31 11.22
N ASN A 137 -2.40 8.78 10.77
CA ASN A 137 -3.61 8.82 11.59
C ASN A 137 -4.70 7.94 10.98
N VAL A 138 -5.33 7.09 11.80
CA VAL A 138 -6.45 6.23 11.36
C VAL A 138 -7.74 7.02 11.48
N GLU A 139 -8.41 7.26 10.36
CA GLU A 139 -9.62 8.09 10.33
C GLU A 139 -10.89 7.24 10.50
N TYR A 140 -10.99 6.14 9.74
CA TYR A 140 -12.15 5.26 9.78
C TYR A 140 -11.85 3.86 9.23
N SER A 141 -12.68 2.89 9.58
CA SER A 141 -12.59 1.53 9.04
C SER A 141 -13.09 1.48 7.59
N GLY A 142 -12.38 0.74 6.74
CA GLY A 142 -12.83 0.39 5.39
C GLY A 142 -13.34 -1.05 5.29
N THR A 143 -13.74 -1.45 4.09
CA THR A 143 -14.20 -2.82 3.79
C THR A 143 -13.06 -3.84 3.80
N SER A 144 -11.89 -3.46 3.25
CA SER A 144 -10.69 -4.30 3.19
C SER A 144 -9.65 -3.92 4.23
N CYS A 145 -9.38 -2.62 4.40
CA CYS A 145 -8.37 -2.09 5.30
C CYS A 145 -8.81 -0.74 5.89
N PRO A 146 -8.21 -0.29 7.00
CA PRO A 146 -8.48 1.03 7.57
C PRO A 146 -8.07 2.14 6.59
N HIS A 147 -8.81 3.24 6.63
CA HIS A 147 -8.50 4.45 5.87
C HIS A 147 -7.77 5.46 6.76
N VAL A 148 -6.70 6.03 6.22
CA VAL A 148 -5.73 6.83 6.97
C VAL A 148 -5.43 8.15 6.27
N THR A 149 -5.05 9.15 7.05
CA THR A 149 -4.31 10.31 6.55
C THR A 149 -2.83 10.10 6.83
N LEU A 150 -1.98 10.59 5.92
CA LEU A 150 -0.53 10.58 6.08
C LEU A 150 -0.02 12.01 6.08
N GLN A 151 0.92 12.29 6.96
CA GLN A 151 1.61 13.57 7.02
C GLN A 151 3.10 13.39 6.83
N PHE A 152 3.71 14.26 6.03
CA PHE A 152 5.17 14.35 5.94
C PHE A 152 5.76 14.69 7.32
N THR A 153 6.89 14.07 7.65
CA THR A 153 7.49 14.23 8.99
C THR A 153 8.08 15.61 9.21
N ASP A 154 8.53 16.28 8.14
CA ASP A 154 9.14 17.60 8.13
C ASP A 154 8.10 18.72 8.03
N SER A 155 7.33 18.80 6.94
CA SER A 155 6.40 19.91 6.69
C SER A 155 5.08 19.76 7.46
N LYS A 156 4.74 18.53 7.88
CA LYS A 156 3.44 18.16 8.45
C LYS A 156 2.28 18.26 7.46
N ASP A 157 2.57 18.50 6.18
CA ASP A 157 1.53 18.56 5.16
C ASP A 157 0.89 17.19 4.95
N ASP A 158 -0.42 17.21 4.70
CA ASP A 158 -1.21 16.02 4.39
C ASP A 158 -0.95 15.57 2.95
N VAL A 159 -0.45 14.35 2.82
CA VAL A 159 -0.10 13.72 1.54
C VAL A 159 -1.34 13.52 0.66
N GLY A 160 -2.44 13.02 1.23
CA GLY A 160 -3.70 12.78 0.51
C GLY A 160 -4.33 14.08 0.02
N LEU A 161 -4.27 15.14 0.84
CA LEU A 161 -4.69 16.48 0.46
C LEU A 161 -3.80 17.06 -0.64
N GLY A 162 -2.49 16.77 -0.63
CA GLY A 162 -1.56 17.12 -1.69
C GLY A 162 -2.00 16.57 -3.05
N LEU A 163 -2.31 15.28 -3.13
CA LEU A 163 -2.82 14.64 -4.36
C LEU A 163 -4.10 15.30 -4.89
N VAL A 164 -5.01 15.65 -3.97
CA VAL A 164 -6.25 16.37 -4.33
C VAL A 164 -5.96 17.75 -4.90
N LYS A 165 -5.03 18.51 -4.29
CA LYS A 165 -4.63 19.84 -4.77
C LYS A 165 -3.88 19.80 -6.10
N GLU A 166 -3.19 18.70 -6.40
CA GLU A 166 -2.60 18.44 -7.71
C GLU A 166 -3.62 17.96 -8.74
N GLY A 167 -4.83 17.59 -8.32
CA GLY A 167 -5.87 17.08 -9.22
C GLY A 167 -5.58 15.68 -9.75
N THR A 168 -4.75 14.89 -9.07
CA THR A 168 -4.50 13.48 -9.46
C THR A 168 -5.62 12.55 -9.00
N VAL A 169 -6.38 12.97 -7.98
CA VAL A 169 -7.49 12.20 -7.40
C VAL A 169 -8.70 13.10 -7.11
N MET A 170 -9.87 12.49 -6.96
CA MET A 170 -11.09 13.16 -6.50
C MET A 170 -11.31 12.96 -5.00
N VAL A 171 -12.14 13.80 -4.39
CA VAL A 171 -12.53 13.69 -2.98
C VAL A 171 -13.64 12.65 -2.80
N ASP A 172 -13.47 11.74 -1.83
CA ASP A 172 -14.54 10.88 -1.30
C ASP A 172 -15.32 11.63 -0.21
N VAL A 173 -16.55 12.04 -0.52
CA VAL A 173 -17.35 12.89 0.37
C VAL A 173 -17.99 12.04 1.46
N ARG A 174 -17.48 12.21 2.69
CA ARG A 174 -18.00 11.56 3.90
C ARG A 174 -19.15 12.37 4.51
N LYS A 175 -20.12 11.70 5.13
CA LYS A 175 -21.33 12.35 5.72
C LYS A 175 -21.27 12.47 7.25
N GLU A 176 -20.32 11.78 7.87
CA GLU A 176 -20.14 11.71 9.30
C GLU A 176 -19.74 13.10 9.85
N LYS A 177 -20.47 13.58 10.87
CA LYS A 177 -20.33 14.96 11.39
C LYS A 177 -18.92 15.30 11.84
N HIS A 178 -18.22 14.36 12.48
CA HIS A 178 -16.87 14.56 12.99
C HIS A 178 -15.82 14.67 11.86
N LEU A 179 -16.13 14.20 10.65
CA LEU A 179 -15.23 14.27 9.48
C LEU A 179 -15.45 15.51 8.62
N GLN A 180 -16.56 16.25 8.83
CA GLN A 180 -16.97 17.33 7.91
C GLN A 180 -15.93 18.44 7.77
N LYS A 181 -15.15 18.71 8.83
CA LYS A 181 -14.06 19.69 8.79
C LYS A 181 -13.00 19.27 7.75
N MET A 182 -12.53 18.04 7.83
CA MET A 182 -11.54 17.48 6.89
C MET A 182 -12.10 17.38 5.48
N VAL A 183 -13.34 16.90 5.32
CA VAL A 183 -14.00 16.82 4.01
C VAL A 183 -14.09 18.20 3.34
N THR A 184 -14.42 19.25 4.11
CA THR A 184 -14.47 20.63 3.58
C THR A 184 -13.11 21.10 3.10
N GLU A 185 -12.04 20.79 3.85
CA GLU A 185 -10.67 21.13 3.47
C GLU A 185 -10.24 20.43 2.16
N TYR A 186 -10.55 19.14 2.03
CA TYR A 186 -10.30 18.36 0.82
C TYR A 186 -11.07 18.91 -0.38
N LEU A 187 -12.36 19.23 -0.20
CA LEU A 187 -13.18 19.84 -1.27
C LEU A 187 -12.62 21.19 -1.74
N ASN A 188 -12.15 22.03 -0.82
CA ASN A 188 -11.51 23.30 -1.18
C ASN A 188 -10.21 23.07 -1.99
N GLY A 189 -9.43 22.05 -1.63
CA GLY A 189 -8.28 21.62 -2.42
C GLY A 189 -8.66 21.18 -3.84
N GLN A 190 -9.74 20.42 -3.97
CA GLN A 190 -10.23 19.96 -5.27
C GLN A 190 -10.70 21.13 -6.14
N GLU A 191 -11.44 22.10 -5.60
CA GLU A 191 -11.87 23.28 -6.36
C GLU A 191 -10.68 24.13 -6.83
N SER A 192 -9.59 24.16 -6.06
CA SER A 192 -8.34 24.80 -6.47
C SER A 192 -7.73 24.07 -7.67
N ALA A 193 -7.65 22.73 -7.63
CA ALA A 193 -7.13 21.91 -8.72
C ALA A 193 -7.95 22.04 -10.00
N LYS A 194 -9.28 22.08 -9.88
CA LYS A 194 -10.20 22.32 -11.01
C LYS A 194 -9.98 23.69 -11.64
N SER A 195 -9.94 24.73 -10.82
CA SER A 195 -9.76 26.11 -11.28
C SER A 195 -8.43 26.28 -12.04
N ALA A 196 -7.40 25.55 -11.60
CA ALA A 196 -6.10 25.51 -12.24
C ALA A 196 -6.00 24.49 -13.41
N ARG A 197 -7.07 23.74 -13.71
CA ARG A 197 -7.14 22.71 -14.77
C ARG A 197 -6.01 21.67 -14.68
N LEU A 198 -5.72 21.20 -13.48
CA LEU A 198 -4.64 20.24 -13.23
C LEU A 198 -5.10 18.80 -13.48
N ASN A 199 -4.21 17.99 -14.06
CA ASN A 199 -4.36 16.53 -14.19
C ASN A 199 -5.76 16.08 -14.67
N ILE A 200 -6.56 15.42 -13.83
CA ILE A 200 -7.89 14.91 -14.24
C ILE A 200 -8.86 16.02 -14.64
N TRP A 201 -8.57 17.27 -14.27
CA TRP A 201 -9.36 18.47 -14.58
C TRP A 201 -8.87 19.22 -15.84
N ARG A 202 -7.87 18.70 -16.57
CA ARG A 202 -7.25 19.39 -17.71
C ARG A 202 -8.23 19.76 -18.84
N TYR A 203 -9.33 19.00 -18.96
CA TYR A 203 -10.36 19.20 -19.97
C TYR A 203 -11.67 19.80 -19.42
N GLY A 204 -11.69 20.23 -18.16
CA GLY A 204 -12.90 20.71 -17.46
C GLY A 204 -13.42 19.73 -16.40
N ASP A 205 -14.55 20.05 -15.78
CA ASP A 205 -15.21 19.15 -14.83
C ASP A 205 -16.11 18.17 -15.61
N PHE A 206 -15.56 16.99 -15.89
CA PHE A 206 -16.25 15.92 -16.63
C PHE A 206 -17.55 15.45 -15.96
N ARG A 207 -17.78 15.77 -14.69
CA ARG A 207 -19.01 15.43 -13.97
C ARG A 207 -20.16 16.37 -14.29
N GLU A 208 -19.87 17.58 -14.79
CA GLU A 208 -20.91 18.50 -15.23
C GLU A 208 -21.61 18.00 -16.51
N ASP A 209 -20.87 17.31 -17.38
CA ASP A 209 -21.42 16.72 -18.61
C ASP A 209 -22.32 15.50 -18.31
N ASP A 210 -21.91 14.61 -17.41
CA ASP A 210 -22.72 13.45 -16.98
C ASP A 210 -24.03 13.86 -16.26
N ALA A 211 -24.03 15.02 -15.57
CA ALA A 211 -25.22 15.53 -14.90
C ALA A 211 -26.25 16.10 -15.88
N ALA A 212 -25.83 16.56 -17.06
CA ALA A 212 -26.72 17.08 -18.09
C ALA A 212 -27.30 15.99 -18.99
N GLU A 213 -26.57 14.88 -19.23
CA GLU A 213 -26.99 13.82 -20.16
C GLU A 213 -28.05 12.87 -19.58
N PHE A 214 -28.14 12.71 -18.26
CA PHE A 214 -29.22 11.97 -17.58
C PHE A 214 -30.37 12.86 -17.09
N GLY A 215 -30.75 13.83 -17.91
CA GLY A 215 -31.97 14.63 -17.74
C GLY A 215 -33.25 13.79 -17.81
N PHE A 216 -33.53 12.97 -16.80
CA PHE A 216 -34.89 12.58 -16.47
C PHE A 216 -35.58 13.79 -15.86
N LYS A 217 -36.02 14.71 -16.73
CA LYS A 217 -37.19 15.52 -16.44
C LYS A 217 -38.40 14.58 -16.49
N ARG A 218 -38.94 14.23 -15.32
CA ARG A 218 -40.38 14.10 -15.08
C ARG A 218 -40.67 14.25 -13.60
#